data_AF-A0AAN9A5T8-F1
#
_entry.id   AF-A0AAN9A5T8-F1
#
_cell.length_a   1.000
_cell.length_b   1.000
_cell.length_c   1.000
_cell.angle_alpha   90.00
_cell.angle_beta   90.00
_cell.angle_gamma   90.00
#
_symmetry.space_group_name_H-M   'P 1'
#
loop_
_entity.id
_entity.type
_entity.pdbx_description
1 polymer ?
#
loop_
_entity_poly.entity_id
_entity_poly.type
_entity_poly.pdbx_seq_one_letter_code
_entity_poly.pdbx_strand_id
1 'polypeptide(L)'
;MNKQLQVGSVTNSERSAAIIRQCLLEVDFGLRNRFCDATNLKTSWNTVQIPEPLLKFMGALYNFDPTELTLGLHIPDDDYVNPKDEQAGISESKYRQMQVLFQIMYHDLHLGRKQTLLHIIDSQAIYDSCKSATLITSFNRLGLCSSYNDLLRHQNDIASFSVEGSSDTIPFPCHFNKSGYTVGAFDNFDYEEANLSGMGGSHDTVAVLFQDEGGSNFCKPKRCHTNV
;
A
#
# COMPACT_ATOMS: atom_id res chain seq x y z
N MET A 1 -13.68 15.37 -57.64
CA MET A 1 -14.28 15.46 -56.29
C MET A 1 -13.18 15.22 -55.26
N ASN A 2 -12.58 16.29 -54.72
CA ASN A 2 -11.60 16.20 -53.66
C ASN A 2 -12.32 15.99 -52.32
N LYS A 3 -12.25 14.77 -51.77
CA LYS A 3 -12.53 14.56 -50.34
C LYS A 3 -11.34 15.12 -49.57
N GLN A 4 -11.46 16.37 -49.14
CA GLN A 4 -10.60 16.88 -48.07
C GLN A 4 -10.89 16.04 -46.82
N LEU A 5 -9.91 15.25 -46.40
CA LEU A 5 -9.84 14.66 -45.08
C LEU A 5 -9.89 15.80 -44.06
N GLN A 6 -11.03 15.93 -43.36
CA GLN A 6 -11.10 16.76 -42.16
C GLN A 6 -10.14 16.14 -41.14
N VAL A 7 -8.98 16.78 -40.99
CA VAL A 7 -8.10 16.58 -39.83
C VAL A 7 -8.90 17.09 -38.63
N GLY A 8 -9.49 16.17 -37.86
CA GLY A 8 -10.25 16.51 -36.67
C GLY A 8 -9.40 17.36 -35.74
N SER A 9 -9.87 18.57 -35.44
CA SER A 9 -9.18 19.45 -34.50
C SER A 9 -9.19 18.80 -33.13
N VAL A 10 -8.02 18.35 -32.65
CA VAL A 10 -7.87 17.83 -31.29
C VAL A 10 -8.30 18.92 -30.32
N THR A 11 -9.33 18.61 -29.54
CA THR A 11 -9.91 19.53 -28.55
C THR A 11 -8.92 19.78 -27.41
N ASN A 12 -9.05 20.92 -26.72
CA ASN A 12 -8.21 21.22 -25.56
C ASN A 12 -8.36 20.15 -24.46
N SER A 13 -9.54 19.55 -24.31
CA SER A 13 -9.78 18.43 -23.40
C SER A 13 -8.98 17.17 -23.75
N GLU A 14 -8.89 16.82 -25.04
CA GLU A 14 -8.09 15.66 -25.49
C GLU A 14 -6.59 15.89 -25.26
N ARG A 15 -6.11 17.13 -25.45
CA ARG A 15 -4.72 17.49 -25.15
C ARG A 15 -4.42 17.41 -23.65
N SER A 16 -5.28 17.96 -22.81
CA SER A 16 -5.13 17.87 -21.35
C SER A 16 -5.16 16.42 -20.86
N ALA A 17 -6.08 15.59 -21.37
CA ALA A 17 -6.14 14.18 -21.04
C ALA A 17 -4.88 13.42 -21.46
N ALA A 18 -4.31 13.73 -22.64
CA ALA A 18 -3.06 13.12 -23.09
C ALA A 18 -1.87 13.48 -22.18
N ILE A 19 -1.76 14.75 -21.76
CA ILE A 19 -0.72 15.20 -20.82
C ILE A 19 -0.87 14.48 -19.47
N ILE A 20 -2.08 14.44 -18.92
CA ILE A 20 -2.36 13.76 -17.64
C ILE A 20 -1.98 12.28 -17.72
N ARG A 21 -2.37 11.58 -18.79
CA ARG A 21 -2.02 10.16 -18.99
C ARG A 21 -0.52 9.96 -19.09
N GLN A 22 0.18 10.81 -19.84
CA GLN A 22 1.63 10.71 -19.98
C GLN A 22 2.33 10.89 -18.62
N CYS A 23 1.92 11.89 -17.83
CA CYS A 23 2.45 12.09 -16.48
C CYS A 23 2.22 10.88 -15.57
N LEU A 24 1.03 10.29 -15.60
CA LEU A 24 0.71 9.10 -14.80
C LEU A 24 1.51 7.85 -15.25
N LEU A 25 1.86 7.72 -16.54
CA LEU A 25 2.67 6.59 -17.04
C LEU A 25 4.13 6.65 -16.55
N GLU A 26 4.65 7.86 -16.35
CA GLU A 26 6.04 8.12 -15.95
C GLU A 26 6.27 7.94 -14.44
N VAL A 27 5.19 7.97 -13.64
CA VAL A 27 5.28 7.73 -12.20
C VAL A 27 5.60 6.25 -11.93
N ASP A 28 6.50 6.02 -10.99
CA ASP A 28 6.71 4.71 -10.36
C ASP A 28 6.68 4.87 -8.84
N PHE A 29 5.83 4.08 -8.20
CA PHE A 29 5.74 4.02 -6.74
C PHE A 29 6.85 3.15 -6.13
N GLY A 30 7.65 2.49 -6.96
CA GLY A 30 8.75 1.62 -6.51
C GLY A 30 8.26 0.32 -5.85
N LEU A 31 6.96 0.04 -5.92
CA LEU A 31 6.32 -1.13 -5.31
C LEU A 31 6.35 -2.37 -6.21
N ARG A 32 7.03 -2.31 -7.37
CA ARG A 32 7.14 -3.45 -8.28
C ARG A 32 8.06 -4.51 -7.68
N ASN A 33 7.48 -5.65 -7.32
CA ASN A 33 8.18 -6.88 -6.93
C ASN A 33 9.11 -6.74 -5.71
N ARG A 34 8.88 -5.75 -4.84
CA ARG A 34 9.57 -5.66 -3.56
C ARG A 34 8.57 -5.85 -2.44
N PHE A 35 8.93 -6.71 -1.50
CA PHE A 35 8.35 -6.76 -0.17
C PHE A 35 8.20 -5.32 0.35
N CYS A 36 6.99 -4.94 0.73
CA CYS A 36 6.70 -3.60 1.24
C CYS A 36 6.51 -3.70 2.75
N ASP A 37 7.60 -3.57 3.50
CA ASP A 37 7.47 -3.42 4.95
C ASP A 37 6.90 -2.03 5.31
N ALA A 38 6.57 -1.83 6.59
CA ALA A 38 6.06 -0.55 7.08
C ALA A 38 7.01 0.62 6.77
N THR A 39 8.32 0.39 6.71
CA THR A 39 9.32 1.41 6.37
C THR A 39 9.27 1.77 4.90
N ASN A 40 9.14 0.79 4.00
CA ASN A 40 8.96 1.00 2.57
C ASN A 40 7.63 1.70 2.28
N LEU A 41 6.56 1.33 2.98
CA LEU A 41 5.28 2.00 2.85
C LEU A 41 5.35 3.46 3.34
N LYS A 42 5.93 3.72 4.52
CA LYS A 42 6.11 5.09 5.02
C LYS A 42 7.00 5.92 4.08
N THR A 43 8.09 5.33 3.59
CA THR A 43 9.01 5.99 2.66
C THR A 43 8.32 6.31 1.35
N SER A 44 7.64 5.34 0.72
CA SER A 44 6.95 5.58 -0.55
C SER A 44 5.77 6.55 -0.38
N TRP A 45 5.06 6.54 0.75
CA TRP A 45 4.03 7.54 1.03
C TRP A 45 4.60 8.97 1.09
N ASN A 46 5.74 9.14 1.75
CA ASN A 46 6.36 10.45 1.95
C ASN A 46 7.18 10.94 0.75
N THR A 47 7.68 10.04 -0.09
CA THR A 47 8.54 10.37 -1.24
C THR A 47 7.78 10.51 -2.55
N VAL A 48 6.56 9.98 -2.64
CA VAL A 48 5.72 10.13 -3.83
C VAL A 48 5.26 11.58 -3.94
N GLN A 49 5.86 12.29 -4.89
CA GLN A 49 5.44 13.63 -5.28
C GLN A 49 4.47 13.54 -6.45
N ILE A 50 3.36 14.28 -6.35
CA ILE A 50 2.40 14.42 -7.46
C ILE A 50 3.09 15.27 -8.54
N PRO A 51 3.20 14.80 -9.79
CA PRO A 51 3.83 15.55 -10.87
C PRO A 51 3.18 16.93 -11.06
N GLU A 52 3.97 17.97 -11.32
CA GLU A 52 3.50 19.36 -11.45
C GLU A 52 2.30 19.53 -12.42
N PRO A 53 2.23 18.87 -13.59
CA PRO A 53 1.07 18.99 -14.47
C PRO A 53 -0.23 18.43 -13.86
N LEU A 54 -0.12 17.35 -13.08
CA LEU A 54 -1.24 16.78 -12.32
C LEU A 54 -1.63 17.69 -11.17
N LEU A 55 -0.65 18.29 -10.48
CA LEU A 55 -0.89 19.25 -9.41
C LEU A 55 -1.64 20.48 -9.91
N LYS A 56 -1.25 21.02 -11.06
CA LYS A 56 -1.96 22.13 -11.73
C LYS A 56 -3.39 21.76 -12.14
N PHE A 57 -3.57 20.55 -12.67
CA PHE A 57 -4.89 20.05 -13.01
C PHE A 57 -5.79 19.92 -11.76
N MET A 58 -5.28 19.33 -10.68
CA MET A 58 -5.99 19.21 -9.42
C MET A 58 -6.26 20.59 -8.78
N GLY A 59 -5.31 21.52 -8.87
CA GLY A 59 -5.46 22.91 -8.43
C GLY A 59 -6.62 23.60 -9.14
N ALA A 60 -6.74 23.42 -10.45
CA ALA A 60 -7.88 23.92 -11.20
C ALA A 60 -9.19 23.23 -10.82
N LEU A 61 -9.18 21.91 -10.57
CA LEU A 61 -10.38 21.13 -10.24
C LEU A 61 -10.93 21.46 -8.84
N TYR A 62 -10.04 21.66 -7.87
CA TYR A 62 -10.37 21.90 -6.46
C TYR A 62 -10.22 23.36 -6.03
N ASN A 63 -9.92 24.25 -6.99
CA ASN A 63 -9.77 25.70 -6.80
C ASN A 63 -8.75 26.07 -5.72
N PHE A 64 -7.51 25.61 -5.88
CA PHE A 64 -6.35 25.98 -5.05
C PHE A 64 -5.12 26.33 -5.91
N ASP A 65 -4.18 27.08 -5.34
CA ASP A 65 -2.90 27.39 -5.99
C ASP A 65 -1.86 26.28 -5.69
N PRO A 66 -1.36 25.55 -6.71
CA PRO A 66 -0.34 24.50 -6.54
C PRO A 66 0.95 24.97 -5.86
N THR A 67 1.27 26.26 -5.92
CA THR A 67 2.48 26.82 -5.30
C THR A 67 2.41 26.85 -3.77
N GLU A 68 1.21 26.77 -3.20
CA GLU A 68 1.00 26.62 -1.74
C GLU A 68 1.50 25.27 -1.20
N LEU A 69 1.71 24.27 -2.06
CA LEU A 69 2.19 22.94 -1.67
C LEU A 69 3.71 22.80 -1.66
N THR A 70 4.43 23.67 -2.37
CA THR A 70 5.91 23.68 -2.39
C THR A 70 6.54 24.21 -1.10
N LEU A 71 5.74 24.84 -0.23
CA LEU A 71 6.16 25.42 1.04
C LEU A 71 5.78 24.49 2.21
N GLY A 72 6.48 23.35 2.31
CA GLY A 72 6.65 22.63 3.57
C GLY A 72 5.43 21.90 4.11
N LEU A 73 5.10 20.74 3.54
CA LEU A 73 4.44 19.68 4.30
C LEU A 73 5.50 18.87 5.04
N HIS A 74 5.96 19.39 6.17
CA HIS A 74 6.48 18.51 7.22
C HIS A 74 5.25 17.85 7.84
N ILE A 75 4.97 16.61 7.46
CA ILE A 75 3.88 15.82 8.05
C ILE A 75 4.39 15.42 9.45
N PRO A 76 3.90 16.04 10.54
CA PRO A 76 4.28 15.61 11.87
C PRO A 76 3.62 14.24 12.12
N ASP A 77 4.36 13.33 12.73
CA ASP A 77 3.93 11.94 12.93
C ASP A 77 2.77 11.79 13.95
N ASP A 78 2.35 12.85 14.65
CA ASP A 78 1.33 12.76 15.70
C ASP A 78 0.47 14.03 15.85
N ASP A 79 -0.77 13.78 16.29
CA ASP A 79 -1.73 14.66 16.96
C ASP A 79 -2.70 15.54 16.14
N TYR A 80 -3.94 15.02 16.06
CA TYR A 80 -5.23 15.73 16.09
C TYR A 80 -5.21 17.24 15.72
N VAL A 81 -5.48 17.54 14.46
CA VAL A 81 -5.66 18.93 14.00
C VAL A 81 -6.99 19.49 14.51
N ASN A 82 -6.92 20.52 15.34
CA ASN A 82 -8.08 21.34 15.68
C ASN A 82 -8.59 22.06 14.41
N PRO A 83 -9.84 21.86 13.96
CA PRO A 83 -10.36 22.43 12.71
C PRO A 83 -10.40 23.97 12.66
N LYS A 84 -10.01 24.65 13.75
CA LYS A 84 -10.07 26.11 13.89
C LYS A 84 -8.75 26.82 13.65
N ASP A 85 -7.66 26.09 13.44
CA ASP A 85 -6.32 26.65 13.18
C ASP A 85 -5.94 26.59 11.69
N GLU A 86 -6.91 26.82 10.78
CA GLU A 86 -6.63 26.98 9.35
C GLU A 86 -5.91 28.33 9.11
N GLN A 87 -4.58 28.30 9.12
CA GLN A 87 -3.77 29.32 8.45
C GLN A 87 -3.89 29.17 6.93
N ALA A 88 -3.77 30.29 6.22
CA ALA A 88 -3.87 30.39 4.77
C ALA A 88 -2.90 29.43 4.06
N GLY A 89 -3.45 28.33 3.59
CA GLY A 89 -2.78 27.26 2.85
C GLY A 89 -3.75 26.10 2.65
N ILE A 90 -3.44 25.18 1.74
CA ILE A 90 -4.22 23.95 1.58
C ILE A 90 -4.21 23.18 2.90
N SER A 91 -5.39 22.93 3.47
CA SER A 91 -5.51 22.10 4.66
C SER A 91 -4.96 20.70 4.38
N GLU A 92 -4.30 20.12 5.38
CA GLU A 92 -3.69 18.79 5.28
C GLU A 92 -4.65 17.73 4.73
N SER A 93 -5.92 17.82 5.14
CA SER A 93 -7.02 16.98 4.65
C SER A 93 -7.19 17.04 3.12
N LYS A 94 -7.13 18.24 2.53
CA LYS A 94 -7.23 18.42 1.08
C LYS A 94 -6.03 17.83 0.34
N TYR A 95 -4.82 17.98 0.89
CA TYR A 95 -3.64 17.37 0.29
C TYR A 95 -3.70 15.84 0.32
N ARG A 96 -4.13 15.25 1.45
CA ARG A 96 -4.36 13.80 1.55
C ARG A 96 -5.40 13.33 0.54
N GLN A 97 -6.51 14.04 0.36
CA GLN A 97 -7.52 13.73 -0.66
C GLN A 97 -6.93 13.72 -2.09
N MET A 98 -6.03 14.66 -2.40
CA MET A 98 -5.34 14.69 -3.69
C MET A 98 -4.41 13.50 -3.88
N GLN A 99 -3.65 13.11 -2.84
CA GLN A 99 -2.78 11.93 -2.89
C GLN A 99 -3.59 10.65 -3.12
N VAL A 100 -4.76 10.54 -2.49
CA VAL A 100 -5.70 9.43 -2.71
C VAL A 100 -6.18 9.41 -4.16
N LEU A 101 -6.69 10.54 -4.66
CA LEU A 101 -7.19 10.64 -6.04
C LEU A 101 -6.09 10.32 -7.06
N PHE A 102 -4.88 10.83 -6.85
CA PHE A 102 -3.72 10.55 -7.70
C PHE A 102 -3.43 9.04 -7.79
N GLN A 103 -3.45 8.36 -6.65
CA GLN A 103 -3.23 6.92 -6.59
C GLN A 103 -4.33 6.11 -7.28
N ILE A 104 -5.60 6.51 -7.12
CA ILE A 104 -6.75 5.92 -7.85
C ILE A 104 -6.56 6.10 -9.36
N MET A 105 -6.31 7.34 -9.82
CA MET A 105 -6.11 7.63 -11.23
C MET A 105 -4.95 6.82 -11.84
N TYR A 106 -3.86 6.66 -11.10
CA TYR A 106 -2.72 5.85 -11.53
C TYR A 106 -3.09 4.36 -11.64
N HIS A 107 -3.79 3.82 -10.64
CA HIS A 107 -4.21 2.42 -10.61
C HIS A 107 -5.17 2.09 -11.76
N ASP A 108 -6.17 2.96 -11.98
CA ASP A 108 -7.14 2.83 -13.05
C ASP A 108 -6.49 2.91 -14.43
N LEU A 109 -5.55 3.85 -14.64
CA LEU A 109 -4.81 3.95 -15.90
C LEU A 109 -4.08 2.65 -16.24
N HIS A 110 -3.60 1.96 -15.22
CA HIS A 110 -2.89 0.69 -15.36
C HIS A 110 -3.82 -0.54 -15.28
N LEU A 111 -5.14 -0.34 -15.30
CA LEU A 111 -6.14 -1.40 -15.22
C LEU A 111 -5.93 -2.31 -14.00
N GLY A 112 -5.53 -1.72 -12.88
CA GLY A 112 -5.21 -2.42 -11.64
C GLY A 112 -3.93 -3.26 -11.66
N ARG A 113 -3.18 -3.29 -12.77
CA ARG A 113 -1.94 -4.08 -12.89
C ARG A 113 -0.78 -3.51 -12.07
N LYS A 114 -0.82 -2.21 -11.78
CA LYS A 114 0.18 -1.55 -10.94
C LYS A 114 -0.45 -1.19 -9.61
N GLN A 115 0.12 -1.72 -8.54
CA GLN A 115 -0.30 -1.42 -7.18
C GLN A 115 0.20 -0.05 -6.74
N THR A 116 -0.60 0.61 -5.89
CA THR A 116 -0.19 1.80 -5.14
C THR A 116 -0.29 1.50 -3.65
N LEU A 117 0.26 2.38 -2.82
CA LEU A 117 0.21 2.20 -1.36
C LEU A 117 -1.22 2.15 -0.84
N LEU A 118 -2.06 3.09 -1.29
CA LEU A 118 -3.49 3.14 -0.98
C LEU A 118 -4.13 1.76 -1.19
N HIS A 119 -3.93 1.15 -2.36
CA HIS A 119 -4.60 -0.10 -2.68
C HIS A 119 -4.14 -1.29 -1.84
N ILE A 120 -2.86 -1.32 -1.46
CA ILE A 120 -2.31 -2.37 -0.60
C ILE A 120 -2.83 -2.18 0.83
N ILE A 121 -2.66 -0.99 1.39
CA ILE A 121 -3.03 -0.66 2.78
C ILE A 121 -4.54 -0.80 2.98
N ASP A 122 -5.37 -0.31 2.08
CA ASP A 122 -6.83 -0.38 2.22
C ASP A 122 -7.31 -1.83 2.21
N SER A 123 -6.71 -2.70 1.37
CA SER A 123 -7.08 -4.12 1.35
C SER A 123 -6.72 -4.82 2.66
N GLN A 124 -5.55 -4.51 3.23
CA GLN A 124 -5.10 -5.04 4.51
C GLN A 124 -5.95 -4.49 5.67
N ALA A 125 -6.23 -3.19 5.69
CA ALA A 125 -7.04 -2.55 6.73
C ALA A 125 -8.47 -3.10 6.77
N ILE A 126 -9.10 -3.30 5.61
CA ILE A 126 -10.41 -3.95 5.52
C ILE A 126 -10.34 -5.38 6.06
N TYR A 127 -9.30 -6.13 5.67
CA TYR A 127 -9.10 -7.49 6.14
C TYR A 127 -8.93 -7.54 7.66
N ASP A 128 -8.11 -6.67 8.23
CA ASP A 128 -7.88 -6.68 9.67
C ASP A 128 -9.10 -6.25 10.47
N SER A 129 -9.88 -5.31 9.95
CA SER A 129 -11.10 -4.84 10.62
C SER A 129 -12.23 -5.87 10.63
N CYS A 130 -12.40 -6.65 9.56
CA CYS A 130 -13.61 -7.49 9.41
C CYS A 130 -13.42 -8.83 8.69
N LYS A 131 -12.20 -9.14 8.22
CA LYS A 131 -11.84 -10.36 7.49
C LYS A 131 -12.77 -10.66 6.30
N SER A 132 -13.39 -9.63 5.71
CA SER A 132 -14.45 -9.78 4.70
C SER A 132 -13.91 -9.77 3.28
N ALA A 133 -13.81 -10.95 2.67
CA ALA A 133 -13.47 -11.09 1.25
C ALA A 133 -14.48 -10.37 0.33
N THR A 134 -15.76 -10.34 0.71
CA THR A 134 -16.82 -9.65 -0.05
C THR A 134 -16.61 -8.14 -0.07
N LEU A 135 -16.24 -7.56 1.07
CA LEU A 135 -15.99 -6.12 1.17
C LEU A 135 -14.76 -5.74 0.35
N ILE A 136 -13.67 -6.50 0.48
CA ILE A 136 -12.45 -6.32 -0.33
C ILE A 136 -12.76 -6.44 -1.82
N THR A 137 -13.53 -7.45 -2.23
CA THR A 137 -13.93 -7.62 -3.64
C THR A 137 -14.75 -6.44 -4.15
N SER A 138 -15.61 -5.87 -3.31
CA SER A 138 -16.44 -4.71 -3.68
C SER A 138 -15.59 -3.45 -3.85
N PHE A 139 -14.69 -3.18 -2.92
CA PHE A 139 -13.77 -2.03 -2.98
C PHE A 139 -12.75 -2.16 -4.11
N ASN A 140 -12.29 -3.38 -4.40
CA ASN A 140 -11.42 -3.64 -5.55
C ASN A 140 -12.13 -3.33 -6.87
N ARG A 141 -13.42 -3.68 -7.01
CA ARG A 141 -14.23 -3.32 -8.19
C ARG A 141 -14.44 -1.81 -8.35
N LEU A 142 -14.37 -1.06 -7.25
CA LEU A 142 -14.44 0.39 -7.26
C LEU A 142 -13.08 1.07 -7.50
N GLY A 143 -12.00 0.30 -7.67
CA GLY A 143 -10.65 0.84 -7.84
C GLY A 143 -10.11 1.50 -6.57
N LEU A 144 -10.48 0.98 -5.39
CA LEU A 144 -10.06 1.54 -4.10
C LEU A 144 -9.07 0.63 -3.36
N CYS A 145 -9.07 -0.68 -3.63
CA CYS A 145 -8.12 -1.59 -2.99
C CYS A 145 -7.67 -2.73 -3.89
N SER A 146 -6.63 -3.44 -3.47
CA SER A 146 -6.11 -4.65 -4.14
C SER A 146 -7.13 -5.79 -4.06
N SER A 147 -6.99 -6.77 -4.95
CA SER A 147 -7.86 -7.95 -4.92
C SER A 147 -7.61 -8.78 -3.66
N TYR A 148 -8.63 -9.52 -3.19
CA TYR A 148 -8.46 -10.43 -2.05
C TYR A 148 -7.38 -11.49 -2.29
N ASN A 149 -7.22 -11.94 -3.54
CA ASN A 149 -6.16 -12.88 -3.90
C ASN A 149 -4.76 -12.25 -3.82
N ASP A 150 -4.61 -10.99 -4.22
CA ASP A 150 -3.33 -10.28 -4.08
C ASP A 150 -2.98 -10.05 -2.61
N LEU A 151 -3.96 -9.71 -1.78
CA LEU A 151 -3.80 -9.61 -0.33
C LEU A 151 -3.26 -10.92 0.27
N LEU A 152 -3.91 -12.05 -0.02
CA LEU A 152 -3.46 -13.36 0.46
C LEU A 152 -2.07 -13.71 -0.06
N ARG A 153 -1.77 -13.38 -1.32
CA ARG A 153 -0.42 -13.56 -1.89
C ARG A 153 0.60 -12.76 -1.07
N HIS A 154 0.34 -11.49 -0.79
CA HIS A 154 1.25 -10.65 -0.01
C HIS A 154 1.46 -11.21 1.41
N GLN A 155 0.42 -11.71 2.07
CA GLN A 155 0.56 -12.37 3.38
C GLN A 155 1.46 -13.62 3.32
N ASN A 156 1.32 -14.43 2.27
CA ASN A 156 2.17 -15.61 2.07
C ASN A 156 3.62 -15.23 1.70
N ASP A 157 3.80 -14.15 0.94
CA ASP A 157 5.12 -13.60 0.63
C ASP A 157 5.81 -13.12 1.92
N ILE A 158 5.07 -12.47 2.84
CA ILE A 158 5.58 -12.05 4.16
C ILE A 158 5.98 -13.26 5.01
N ALA A 159 5.17 -14.32 5.00
CA ALA A 159 5.46 -15.55 5.72
C ALA A 159 6.74 -16.20 5.21
N SER A 160 6.87 -16.35 3.90
CA SER A 160 8.05 -16.94 3.25
C SER A 160 9.30 -16.10 3.51
N PHE A 161 9.21 -14.77 3.39
CA PHE A 161 10.32 -13.87 3.70
C PHE A 161 10.76 -13.95 5.17
N SER A 162 9.82 -14.01 6.10
CA SER A 162 10.11 -14.12 7.54
C SER A 162 10.82 -15.44 7.88
N VAL A 163 10.47 -16.51 7.18
CA VAL A 163 11.12 -17.82 7.28
C VAL A 163 12.54 -17.77 6.70
N GLU A 164 12.72 -17.20 5.52
CA GLU A 164 14.05 -17.10 4.88
C GLU A 164 15.01 -16.21 5.69
N GLY A 165 14.52 -15.11 6.24
CA GLY A 165 15.30 -14.18 7.07
C GLY A 165 15.52 -14.66 8.51
N SER A 166 14.86 -15.75 8.93
CA SER A 166 15.00 -16.28 10.29
C SER A 166 16.42 -16.82 10.53
N SER A 167 17.06 -16.32 11.59
CA SER A 167 18.32 -16.86 12.08
C SER A 167 18.17 -18.33 12.49
N ASP A 168 19.28 -19.08 12.51
CA ASP A 168 19.29 -20.47 13.00
C ASP A 168 18.91 -20.61 14.48
N THR A 169 18.72 -19.50 15.18
CA THR A 169 18.25 -19.45 16.57
C THR A 169 16.73 -19.58 16.69
N ILE A 170 15.96 -19.40 15.62
CA ILE A 170 14.50 -19.65 15.63
C ILE A 170 14.29 -21.13 15.34
N PRO A 171 13.83 -21.93 16.33
CA PRO A 171 13.67 -23.37 16.14
C PRO A 171 12.46 -23.63 15.26
N PHE A 172 12.69 -24.19 14.07
CA PHE A 172 11.63 -24.74 13.23
C PHE A 172 11.42 -26.23 13.53
N PRO A 173 10.19 -26.75 13.35
CA PRO A 173 9.96 -28.18 13.31
C PRO A 173 10.91 -28.83 12.30
N CYS A 174 11.46 -29.99 12.63
CA CYS A 174 12.44 -30.69 11.78
C CYS A 174 11.93 -31.09 10.38
N HIS A 175 10.62 -31.14 10.17
CA HIS A 175 9.98 -31.39 8.87
C HIS A 175 9.66 -30.08 8.11
N PHE A 176 9.85 -28.93 8.74
CA PHE A 176 9.61 -27.63 8.13
C PHE A 176 10.78 -27.28 7.21
N ASN A 177 10.48 -27.09 5.93
CA ASN A 177 11.44 -26.71 4.92
C ASN A 177 11.43 -25.18 4.74
N LYS A 178 12.51 -24.51 5.17
CA LYS A 178 12.67 -23.06 5.00
C LYS A 178 12.61 -22.59 3.54
N SER A 179 12.92 -23.46 2.57
CA SER A 179 12.85 -23.15 1.14
C SER A 179 11.50 -23.50 0.48
N GLY A 180 10.58 -24.10 1.24
CA GLY A 180 9.26 -24.49 0.74
C GLY A 180 8.26 -23.33 0.80
N TYR A 181 7.23 -23.41 -0.04
CA TYR A 181 6.11 -22.46 0.02
C TYR A 181 5.49 -22.46 1.42
N THR A 182 5.32 -21.26 1.99
CA THR A 182 4.81 -21.08 3.35
C THR A 182 3.61 -20.15 3.32
N VAL A 183 2.53 -20.57 3.95
CA VAL A 183 1.34 -19.75 4.22
C VAL A 183 1.44 -19.24 5.66
N GLY A 184 1.20 -17.95 5.88
CA GLY A 184 1.22 -17.36 7.21
C GLY A 184 -0.14 -16.79 7.58
N ALA A 185 -0.63 -17.14 8.76
CA ALA A 185 -1.68 -16.38 9.44
C ALA A 185 -1.03 -15.50 10.49
N PHE A 186 -1.17 -14.19 10.32
CA PHE A 186 -0.65 -13.19 11.25
C PHE A 186 -1.80 -12.66 12.09
N ASP A 187 -1.54 -12.55 13.39
CA ASP A 187 -2.42 -11.87 14.33
C ASP A 187 -1.58 -10.90 15.15
N ASN A 188 -2.10 -9.69 15.36
CA ASN A 188 -1.45 -8.70 16.20
C ASN A 188 -2.11 -8.80 17.57
N PHE A 189 -1.36 -9.26 18.56
CA PHE A 189 -1.79 -9.23 19.95
C PHE A 189 -1.49 -7.83 20.48
N ASP A 190 -2.46 -6.94 20.28
CA ASP A 190 -2.48 -5.64 20.92
C ASP A 190 -2.90 -5.85 22.38
N TYR A 191 -1.93 -5.82 23.31
CA TYR A 191 -2.28 -5.63 24.71
C TYR A 191 -2.99 -4.29 24.81
N GLU A 192 -4.15 -4.23 25.49
CA GLU A 192 -5.09 -3.11 25.53
C GLU A 192 -4.48 -1.76 25.97
N GLU A 193 -3.63 -1.18 25.15
CA GLU A 193 -3.07 0.14 25.29
C GLU A 193 -3.84 1.05 24.33
N ALA A 194 -4.55 2.02 24.89
CA ALA A 194 -5.36 2.96 24.15
C ALA A 194 -4.49 4.00 23.40
N ASN A 195 -3.61 3.54 22.51
CA ASN A 195 -2.92 4.40 21.55
C ASN A 195 -3.43 4.06 20.13
N LEU A 196 -3.89 5.08 19.40
CA LEU A 196 -4.34 4.92 18.02
C LEU A 196 -3.17 4.70 17.04
N SER A 197 -1.95 5.02 17.47
CA SER A 197 -0.74 4.98 16.65
C SER A 197 0.10 3.70 16.83
N GLY A 198 -0.12 2.90 17.87
CA GLY A 198 0.73 1.75 18.21
C GLY A 198 2.18 2.13 18.58
N MET A 199 2.52 3.43 18.64
CA MET A 199 3.88 3.87 18.95
C MET A 199 4.11 3.83 20.47
N GLY A 200 5.09 3.04 20.88
CA GLY A 200 5.51 2.94 22.28
C GLY A 200 4.80 1.85 23.10
N GLY A 201 3.87 1.10 22.50
CA GLY A 201 3.27 -0.07 23.12
C GLY A 201 4.11 -1.33 22.94
N SER A 202 3.91 -2.31 23.82
CA SER A 202 4.40 -3.68 23.58
C SER A 202 3.40 -4.40 22.67
N HIS A 203 3.74 -4.58 21.40
CA HIS A 203 2.94 -5.35 20.45
C HIS A 203 3.64 -6.67 20.15
N ASP A 204 2.93 -7.77 20.34
CA ASP A 204 3.39 -9.09 19.92
C ASP A 204 2.64 -9.48 18.64
N THR A 205 3.31 -9.52 17.50
CA THR A 205 2.75 -10.16 16.31
C THR A 205 2.98 -11.67 16.42
N VAL A 206 1.89 -12.43 16.53
CA VAL A 206 1.92 -13.89 16.50
C VAL A 206 1.69 -14.35 15.06
N ALA A 207 2.59 -15.18 14.55
CA ALA A 207 2.44 -15.80 13.24
C ALA A 207 2.27 -17.32 13.38
N VAL A 208 1.24 -17.86 12.75
CA VAL A 208 1.08 -19.30 12.55
C VAL A 208 1.47 -19.62 11.10
N LEU A 209 2.49 -20.45 10.94
CA LEU A 209 3.01 -20.86 9.64
C LEU A 209 2.46 -22.23 9.27
N PHE A 210 1.92 -22.34 8.05
CA PHE A 210 1.43 -23.57 7.45
C PHE A 210 2.30 -23.91 6.24
N GLN A 211 2.68 -25.17 6.13
CA GLN A 211 3.39 -25.71 4.98
C GLN A 211 2.85 -27.11 4.72
N ASP A 212 2.56 -27.42 3.47
CA ASP A 212 2.13 -28.76 3.08
C ASP A 212 3.26 -29.76 3.34
N GLU A 213 2.90 -30.92 3.86
CA GLU A 213 3.84 -31.99 4.16
C GLU A 213 4.41 -32.55 2.84
N GLY A 214 5.58 -32.04 2.45
CA GLY A 214 6.37 -32.63 1.38
C GLY A 214 6.82 -34.02 1.83
N GLY A 215 6.10 -35.05 1.41
CA GLY A 215 6.22 -36.40 1.96
C GLY A 215 7.67 -36.87 2.13
N SER A 216 8.15 -36.89 3.38
CA SER A 216 8.86 -38.03 3.99
C SER A 216 9.45 -37.69 5.36
N ASN A 217 9.34 -38.68 6.24
CA ASN A 217 10.09 -38.95 7.48
C ASN A 217 9.75 -38.11 8.73
N PHE A 218 8.95 -38.74 9.60
CA PHE A 218 8.82 -38.40 11.02
C PHE A 218 10.20 -38.26 11.68
N CYS A 219 10.64 -37.03 11.88
CA CYS A 219 11.75 -36.73 12.76
C CYS A 219 11.18 -36.19 14.08
N LYS A 220 11.73 -36.66 15.21
CA LYS A 220 11.30 -36.18 16.54
C LYS A 220 11.71 -34.70 16.69
N PRO A 221 10.91 -33.86 17.37
CA PRO A 221 11.28 -32.46 17.62
C PRO A 221 12.65 -32.40 18.31
N LYS A 222 13.58 -31.60 17.79
CA LYS A 222 14.83 -31.29 18.50
C LYS A 222 14.44 -30.46 19.72
N ARG A 223 14.73 -30.97 20.93
CA ARG A 223 14.58 -30.18 22.16
C ARG A 223 15.54 -29.00 22.07
N CYS A 224 15.04 -27.78 22.25
CA CYS A 224 15.91 -26.64 22.53
C CYS A 224 16.75 -26.98 23.77
N HIS A 225 18.07 -26.97 23.62
CA HIS A 225 18.96 -26.95 24.77
C HIS A 225 18.87 -25.57 25.40
N THR A 226 17.94 -25.39 26.34
CA THR A 226 18.05 -24.31 27.32
C THR A 226 19.24 -24.64 28.20
N ASN A 227 20.38 -24.02 27.94
CA ASN A 227 21.42 -23.88 28.95
C ASN A 227 20.86 -22.89 29.98
N VAL A 228 20.34 -23.43 31.09
CA VAL A 228 20.12 -22.70 32.34
C VAL A 228 21.38 -22.84 33.18
#